data_AF-A0A433QFW4-F1
#
_entry.id   AF-A0A433QFW4-F1
#
_cell.length_a   1.000
_cell.length_b   1.000
_cell.length_c   1.000
_cell.angle_alpha   90.00
_cell.angle_beta   90.00
_cell.angle_gamma   90.00
#
_symmetry.space_group_name_H-M   'P 1'
#
loop_
_entity.id
_entity.type
_entity.pdbx_description
1 polymer ?
#
loop_
_entity_poly.entity_id
_entity_poly.type
_entity_poly.pdbx_seq_one_letter_code
_entity_poly.pdbx_strand_id
1 'polypeptide(L)'
;MYSRKSREPRKRPQSQGGLRDCTRQLEPQSDANKTSAELHMQRSLDLHRKNDNVEGIAQVSGNLGQLYMDTGRATEAAGLITDAYETVKKMGNQVSIQYAAMNMGLLADRNGKPEEAVAWYTCE
;
A
#
# COMPACT_ATOMS: atom_id res chain seq x y z
N MET A 1 -11.37 56.52 56.82
CA MET A 1 -10.15 56.21 56.05
C MET A 1 -9.98 54.70 55.94
N TYR A 2 -9.48 54.24 54.79
CA TYR A 2 -9.09 52.87 54.39
C TYR A 2 -10.14 51.91 53.80
N SER A 3 -10.33 52.12 52.49
CA SER A 3 -10.32 51.13 51.40
C SER A 3 -9.80 49.72 51.72
N ARG A 4 -10.57 48.67 51.36
CA ARG A 4 -10.04 47.34 50.98
C ARG A 4 -10.88 46.66 49.89
N LYS A 5 -10.39 46.84 48.66
CA LYS A 5 -10.25 45.91 47.53
C LYS A 5 -11.28 44.79 47.34
N SER A 6 -11.93 44.89 46.18
CA SER A 6 -12.60 43.88 45.35
C SER A 6 -12.11 42.45 45.54
N ARG A 7 -13.05 41.52 45.79
CA ARG A 7 -12.83 40.08 45.65
C ARG A 7 -13.21 39.66 44.22
N GLU A 8 -12.24 39.17 43.46
CA GLU A 8 -12.42 38.63 42.11
C GLU A 8 -13.36 37.42 42.09
N PRO A 9 -14.11 37.18 41.00
CA PRO A 9 -14.86 35.95 40.83
C PRO A 9 -13.91 34.80 40.46
N ARG A 10 -13.97 33.69 41.21
CA ARG A 10 -13.31 32.43 40.83
C ARG A 10 -13.86 31.98 39.48
N LYS A 11 -13.01 31.97 38.44
CA LYS A 11 -13.32 31.34 37.16
C LYS A 11 -13.49 29.83 37.40
N ARG A 12 -14.68 29.29 37.15
CA ARG A 12 -14.87 27.84 37.01
C ARG A 12 -14.02 27.38 35.81
N PRO A 13 -13.26 26.30 35.90
CA PRO A 13 -12.60 25.75 34.72
C PRO A 13 -13.71 25.28 33.78
N GLN A 14 -13.84 25.93 32.62
CA GLN A 14 -14.63 25.41 31.53
C GLN A 14 -13.96 24.10 31.12
N SER A 15 -14.62 22.98 31.42
CA SER A 15 -14.36 21.68 30.82
C SER A 15 -14.60 21.80 29.30
N GLN A 16 -13.59 22.31 28.58
CA GLN A 16 -13.50 22.20 27.13
C GLN A 16 -12.76 20.89 26.82
N GLY A 17 -13.35 19.77 27.21
CA GLY A 17 -12.85 18.42 26.91
C GLY A 17 -13.91 17.50 26.32
N GLY A 18 -15.04 18.04 25.85
CA GLY A 18 -16.24 17.23 25.57
C GLY A 18 -16.52 16.90 24.10
N LEU A 19 -15.78 17.44 23.13
CA LEU A 19 -16.11 17.23 21.70
C LEU A 19 -14.92 16.95 20.78
N ARG A 20 -13.69 16.91 21.31
CA ARG A 20 -12.50 16.50 20.53
C ARG A 20 -12.14 15.02 20.67
N ASP A 21 -12.74 14.31 21.64
CA ASP A 21 -12.46 12.89 21.87
C ASP A 21 -13.36 11.93 21.07
N CYS A 22 -14.46 12.41 20.46
CA CYS A 22 -15.36 11.55 19.67
C CYS A 22 -14.96 11.41 18.19
N THR A 23 -14.12 12.29 17.65
CA THR A 23 -13.64 12.18 16.26
C THR A 23 -12.27 11.51 16.15
N ARG A 24 -11.62 11.18 17.26
CA ARG A 24 -10.29 10.53 17.27
C ARG A 24 -10.33 9.02 16.97
N GLN A 25 -11.52 8.40 16.96
CA GLN A 25 -11.66 6.96 16.85
C GLN A 25 -11.94 6.41 15.44
N LEU A 26 -12.09 7.26 14.41
CA LEU A 26 -12.52 6.77 13.10
C LEU A 26 -11.54 6.85 11.92
N GLU A 27 -10.36 7.49 12.01
CA GLU A 27 -9.29 7.36 10.99
C GLU A 27 -7.89 7.47 11.63
N PRO A 28 -6.85 6.65 11.30
CA PRO A 28 -6.63 5.85 10.08
C PRO A 28 -6.23 4.39 10.38
N GLN A 29 -7.19 3.51 10.67
CA GLN A 29 -6.89 2.07 10.68
C GLN A 29 -6.63 1.56 9.26
N SER A 30 -7.30 2.15 8.25
CA SER A 30 -7.08 1.89 6.82
C SER A 30 -5.62 2.05 6.43
N ASP A 31 -5.02 3.22 6.72
CA ASP A 31 -3.68 3.52 6.23
C ASP A 31 -2.61 2.87 7.09
N ALA A 32 -2.84 2.72 8.40
CA ALA A 32 -1.96 1.94 9.27
C ALA A 32 -1.95 0.45 8.89
N ASN A 33 -3.11 -0.14 8.58
CA ASN A 33 -3.19 -1.54 8.13
C ASN A 33 -2.62 -1.71 6.72
N LYS A 34 -2.84 -0.76 5.79
CA LYS A 34 -2.24 -0.78 4.44
C LYS A 34 -0.71 -0.68 4.51
N THR A 35 -0.19 0.21 5.35
CA THR A 35 1.26 0.36 5.58
C THR A 35 1.85 -0.91 6.21
N SER A 36 1.14 -1.52 7.15
CA SER A 36 1.57 -2.80 7.75
C SER A 36 1.55 -3.94 6.74
N ALA A 37 0.51 -4.03 5.91
CA ALA A 37 0.38 -5.04 4.86
C ALA A 37 1.47 -4.90 3.80
N GLU A 38 1.73 -3.67 3.33
CA GLU A 38 2.84 -3.36 2.42
C GLU A 38 4.17 -3.84 2.99
N LEU A 39 4.45 -3.52 4.26
CA LEU A 39 5.71 -3.88 4.91
C LEU A 39 5.88 -5.40 5.06
N HIS A 40 4.79 -6.12 5.39
CA HIS A 40 4.79 -7.58 5.43
C HIS A 40 5.00 -8.20 4.04
N MET A 41 4.36 -7.67 3.00
CA MET A 41 4.51 -8.14 1.62
C MET A 41 5.92 -7.87 1.09
N GLN A 42 6.49 -6.68 1.32
CA GLN A 42 7.88 -6.36 0.94
C GLN A 42 8.87 -7.32 1.61
N ARG A 43 8.70 -7.59 2.90
CA ARG A 43 9.56 -8.56 3.60
C ARG A 43 9.41 -9.98 3.06
N SER A 44 8.19 -10.39 2.69
CA SER A 44 7.94 -11.68 2.05
C SER A 44 8.61 -11.77 0.68
N LEU A 45 8.54 -10.69 -0.11
CA LEU A 45 9.18 -10.60 -1.42
C LEU A 45 10.71 -10.76 -1.29
N ASP A 46 11.32 -10.07 -0.32
CA ASP A 46 12.75 -10.20 -0.04
C ASP A 46 13.16 -11.63 0.34
N LEU A 47 12.32 -12.32 1.12
CA LEU A 47 12.56 -13.73 1.48
C LEU A 47 12.45 -14.65 0.26
N HIS A 48 11.43 -14.46 -0.59
CA HIS A 48 11.30 -15.24 -1.82
C HIS A 48 12.45 -15.00 -2.79
N ARG A 49 12.95 -13.76 -2.90
CA ARG A 49 14.15 -13.41 -3.67
C ARG A 49 15.41 -14.10 -3.14
N LYS A 50 15.61 -14.11 -1.81
CA LYS A 50 16.76 -14.78 -1.18
C LYS A 50 16.74 -16.30 -1.32
N ASN A 51 15.55 -16.88 -1.47
CA ASN A 51 15.35 -18.32 -1.59
C ASN A 51 15.08 -18.78 -3.03
N ASP A 52 15.32 -17.90 -4.02
CA ASP A 52 15.08 -18.14 -5.45
C ASP A 52 13.67 -18.71 -5.77
N ASN A 53 12.68 -18.35 -4.95
CA ASN A 53 11.30 -18.80 -5.12
C ASN A 53 10.56 -17.90 -6.11
N VAL A 54 10.70 -18.22 -7.39
CA VAL A 54 10.08 -17.52 -8.52
C VAL A 54 8.55 -17.41 -8.43
N GLU A 55 7.87 -18.42 -7.91
CA GLU A 55 6.42 -18.39 -7.74
C GLU A 55 6.01 -17.38 -6.68
N GLY A 56 6.70 -17.40 -5.53
CA GLY A 56 6.47 -16.44 -4.46
C GLY A 56 6.80 -15.00 -4.88
N ILE A 57 7.86 -14.81 -5.68
CA ILE A 57 8.18 -13.50 -6.27
C ILE A 57 7.02 -13.01 -7.13
N ALA A 58 6.53 -13.83 -8.08
CA ALA A 58 5.43 -13.44 -8.97
C ALA A 58 4.14 -13.11 -8.20
N GLN A 59 3.75 -13.97 -7.25
CA GLN A 59 2.52 -13.79 -6.46
C GLN A 59 2.56 -12.55 -5.57
N VAL A 60 3.62 -12.40 -4.78
CA VAL A 60 3.72 -11.27 -3.83
C VAL A 60 3.84 -9.94 -4.57
N SER A 61 4.56 -9.91 -5.70
CA SER A 61 4.69 -8.70 -6.51
C SER A 61 3.36 -8.29 -7.15
N GLY A 62 2.53 -9.24 -7.56
CA GLY A 62 1.18 -8.94 -8.05
C GLY A 62 0.28 -8.33 -6.96
N ASN A 63 0.30 -8.92 -5.76
CA ASN A 63 -0.48 -8.42 -4.62
C ASN A 63 -0.05 -7.01 -4.19
N LEU A 64 1.26 -6.78 -4.09
CA LEU A 64 1.81 -5.48 -3.72
C LEU A 64 1.59 -4.43 -4.84
N GLY A 65 1.69 -4.84 -6.11
CA GLY A 65 1.34 -4.01 -7.24
C GLY A 65 -0.13 -3.57 -7.23
N GLN A 66 -1.06 -4.50 -6.92
CA GLN A 66 -2.48 -4.16 -6.76
C GLN A 66 -2.71 -3.17 -5.61
N LEU A 67 -2.05 -3.38 -4.47
CA LEU A 67 -2.11 -2.44 -3.33
C LEU A 67 -1.61 -1.04 -3.72
N TYR A 68 -0.54 -0.96 -4.51
CA TYR A 68 -0.03 0.31 -5.03
C TYR A 68 -0.99 0.98 -6.02
N MET A 69 -1.64 0.21 -6.90
CA MET A 69 -2.69 0.75 -7.77
C MET A 69 -3.86 1.31 -6.96
N ASP A 70 -4.31 0.58 -5.94
CA ASP A 70 -5.44 1.00 -5.08
C ASP A 70 -5.11 2.23 -4.22
N THR A 71 -3.83 2.54 -4.02
CA THR A 71 -3.35 3.73 -3.30
C THR A 71 -2.91 4.87 -4.21
N GLY A 72 -3.13 4.75 -5.54
CA GLY A 72 -2.76 5.76 -6.52
C GLY A 72 -1.26 5.81 -6.85
N ARG A 73 -0.47 4.84 -6.37
CA ARG A 73 0.98 4.70 -6.58
C ARG A 73 1.28 3.89 -7.84
N ALA A 74 0.65 4.23 -8.96
CA ALA A 74 0.72 3.44 -10.19
C ALA A 74 2.13 3.29 -10.76
N THR A 75 2.97 4.32 -10.66
CA THR A 75 4.37 4.27 -11.09
C THR A 75 5.19 3.27 -10.28
N GLU A 76 4.94 3.18 -8.98
CA GLU A 76 5.63 2.23 -8.10
C GLU A 76 5.15 0.80 -8.34
N ALA A 77 3.84 0.62 -8.60
CA ALA A 77 3.29 -0.66 -9.04
C ALA A 77 3.98 -1.15 -10.32
N ALA A 78 4.15 -0.26 -11.30
CA ALA A 78 4.78 -0.58 -12.58
C ALA A 78 6.24 -0.99 -12.41
N GLY A 79 7.02 -0.23 -11.63
CA GLY A 79 8.40 -0.57 -11.34
C GLY A 79 8.52 -1.93 -10.66
N LEU A 80 7.68 -2.20 -9.66
CA LEU A 80 7.69 -3.45 -8.91
C LEU A 80 7.35 -4.66 -9.78
N ILE A 81 6.25 -4.60 -10.54
CA ILE A 81 5.80 -5.73 -11.36
C ILE A 81 6.80 -5.99 -12.50
N THR A 82 7.38 -4.95 -13.09
CA THR A 82 8.40 -5.08 -14.14
C THR A 82 9.66 -5.77 -13.60
N ASP A 83 10.18 -5.32 -12.46
CA ASP A 83 11.35 -5.92 -11.82
C ASP A 83 11.12 -7.39 -11.43
N ALA A 84 9.91 -7.71 -10.94
CA ALA A 84 9.51 -9.08 -10.65
C ALA A 84 9.46 -9.95 -11.90
N TYR A 85 8.88 -9.46 -13.00
CA TYR A 85 8.85 -10.17 -14.28
C TYR A 85 10.25 -10.45 -14.81
N GLU A 86 11.15 -9.46 -14.81
CA GLU A 86 12.54 -9.67 -15.24
C GLU A 86 13.29 -10.68 -14.38
N THR A 87 13.09 -10.63 -13.06
CA THR A 87 13.70 -11.56 -12.11
C THR A 87 13.23 -12.98 -12.39
N VAL A 88 11.92 -13.20 -12.49
CA VAL A 88 11.32 -14.50 -12.76
C VAL A 88 11.72 -15.04 -14.14
N LYS A 89 11.80 -14.15 -15.15
CA LYS A 89 12.28 -14.49 -16.49
C LYS A 89 13.74 -14.96 -16.49
N LYS A 90 14.61 -14.30 -15.72
CA LYS A 90 16.04 -14.70 -15.58
C LYS A 90 16.20 -16.05 -14.88
N MET A 91 15.32 -16.36 -13.92
CA MET A 91 15.40 -17.59 -13.11
C MET A 91 14.80 -18.82 -13.80
N GLY A 92 13.99 -18.65 -14.86
CA GLY A 92 13.65 -19.73 -15.80
C GLY A 92 12.55 -20.70 -15.34
N ASN A 93 11.35 -20.20 -15.05
CA ASN A 93 10.15 -21.03 -14.84
C ASN A 93 8.97 -20.50 -15.66
N GLN A 94 8.51 -21.26 -16.66
CA GLN A 94 7.47 -20.82 -17.59
C GLN A 94 6.13 -20.52 -16.89
N VAL A 95 5.75 -21.29 -15.86
CA VAL A 95 4.53 -21.04 -15.09
C VAL A 95 4.63 -19.71 -14.34
N SER A 96 5.75 -19.46 -13.67
CA SER A 96 5.96 -18.20 -12.94
C SER A 96 6.08 -17.01 -13.90
N ILE A 97 6.68 -17.19 -15.08
CA ILE A 97 6.74 -16.18 -16.14
C ILE A 97 5.33 -15.82 -16.59
N GLN A 98 4.47 -16.81 -16.82
CA GLN A 98 3.07 -16.55 -17.20
C GLN A 98 2.33 -15.77 -16.12
N TYR A 99 2.49 -16.15 -14.85
CA TYR A 99 1.91 -15.39 -13.73
C TYR A 99 2.41 -13.94 -13.67
N ALA A 100 3.71 -13.72 -13.84
CA ALA A 100 4.27 -12.38 -13.86
C ALA A 100 3.80 -11.57 -15.08
N ALA A 101 3.64 -12.21 -16.24
CA ALA A 101 3.06 -11.59 -17.44
C ALA A 101 1.58 -11.22 -17.24
N MET A 102 0.79 -12.07 -16.57
CA MET A 102 -0.58 -11.74 -16.20
C MET A 102 -0.66 -10.49 -15.30
N ASN A 103 0.27 -10.34 -14.36
CA ASN A 103 0.36 -9.14 -13.53
C ASN A 103 0.70 -7.88 -14.35
N MET A 104 1.57 -8.00 -15.36
CA MET A 104 1.84 -6.90 -16.31
C MET A 104 0.60 -6.52 -17.13
N GLY A 105 -0.18 -7.51 -17.58
CA GLY A 105 -1.43 -7.27 -18.28
C GLY A 105 -2.46 -6.55 -17.40
N LEU A 106 -2.62 -7.00 -16.15
CA LEU A 106 -3.52 -6.35 -15.19
C LEU A 106 -3.10 -4.90 -14.90
N LEU A 107 -1.80 -4.66 -14.75
CA LEU A 107 -1.27 -3.31 -14.58
C LEU A 107 -1.59 -2.41 -15.79
N ALA A 108 -1.43 -2.93 -17.01
CA ALA A 108 -1.70 -2.18 -18.23
C ALA A 108 -3.20 -1.84 -18.37
N ASP A 109 -4.08 -2.80 -18.05
CA ASP A 109 -5.53 -2.60 -18.03
C ASP A 109 -5.93 -1.51 -17.02
N ARG A 110 -5.37 -1.57 -15.80
CA ARG A 110 -5.60 -0.56 -14.76
C ARG A 110 -5.03 0.82 -15.10
N ASN A 111 -4.00 0.89 -15.94
CA ASN A 111 -3.44 2.13 -16.46
C ASN A 111 -4.19 2.68 -17.70
N GLY A 112 -5.31 2.06 -18.10
CA GLY A 112 -6.10 2.49 -19.24
C GLY A 112 -5.46 2.17 -20.59
N LYS A 113 -4.60 1.15 -20.63
CA LYS A 113 -3.90 0.68 -21.83
C LYS A 113 -4.28 -0.77 -22.18
N PRO A 114 -5.54 -1.01 -22.58
CA PRO A 114 -6.03 -2.35 -22.84
C PRO A 114 -5.30 -3.04 -24.00
N GLU A 115 -4.79 -2.30 -24.99
CA GLU A 115 -4.02 -2.88 -26.10
C GLU A 115 -2.70 -3.48 -25.63
N GLU A 116 -2.00 -2.80 -24.71
CA GLU A 116 -0.79 -3.34 -24.07
C GLU A 116 -1.15 -4.55 -23.19
N ALA A 117 -2.30 -4.53 -22.50
CA ALA A 117 -2.75 -5.63 -21.65
C ALA A 117 -2.95 -6.93 -22.43
N VAL A 118 -3.58 -6.86 -23.61
CA VAL A 118 -3.79 -8.03 -24.48
C VAL A 118 -2.47 -8.68 -24.85
N ALA A 119 -1.46 -7.88 -25.23
CA ALA A 119 -0.15 -8.41 -25.59
C ALA A 119 0.50 -9.21 -24.44
N TRP A 120 0.32 -8.77 -23.19
CA TRP A 120 0.79 -9.50 -22.02
C TRP A 120 -0.01 -10.77 -21.72
N TYR A 121 -1.32 -10.77 -21.96
CA TYR A 121 -2.17 -11.95 -21.76
C TYR A 121 -1.99 -13.02 -22.82
N THR A 122 -1.64 -12.63 -24.05
CA THR A 122 -1.40 -13.57 -25.16
C THR A 122 0.07 -13.94 -25.32
N CYS A 123 0.92 -13.59 -24.35
CA CYS A 123 2.33 -13.96 -24.37
C CYS A 123 2.47 -15.49 -24.26
N GLU A 124 3.10 -16.12 -25.26
CA GLU A 124 3.38 -17.58 -25.37
C GLU A 124 4.77 -17.96 -24.85
#